data_AF-A0AAW1WIT1-F1
#
_entry.id   AF-A0AAW1WIT1-F1
#
_cell.length_a   1.000
_cell.length_b   1.000
_cell.length_c   1.000
_cell.angle_alpha   90.00
_cell.angle_beta   90.00
_cell.angle_gamma   90.00
#
_symmetry.space_group_name_H-M   'P 1'
#
loop_
_entity.id
_entity.type
_entity.pdbx_description
1 polymer ?
#
loop_
_entity_poly.entity_id
_entity_poly.type
_entity_poly.pdbx_seq_one_letter_code
_entity_poly.pdbx_strand_id
1 'polypeptide(L)'
;MKNIHTALVKFDLHSDIKVSSPIALSALQNSYPSSAGSFRPELVEPVFKPMLDFLRQTGSYLMVNAYPYFAYESNSDVISLDYALFRENPGVVDAGSGLRYFSPL
;
A
#
# COMPACT_ATOMS: atom_id res chain seq x y z
N MET A 1 -2.44 -18.32 -1.52
CA MET A 1 -3.73 -17.66 -1.16
C MET A 1 -4.93 -18.58 -1.40
N LYS A 2 -5.22 -19.02 -2.63
CA LYS A 2 -6.39 -19.86 -2.97
C LYS A 2 -6.56 -21.11 -2.09
N ASN A 3 -5.54 -21.95 -1.96
CA ASN A 3 -5.63 -23.19 -1.17
C ASN A 3 -5.96 -22.94 0.31
N ILE A 4 -5.39 -21.88 0.90
CA ILE A 4 -5.66 -21.49 2.29
C ILE A 4 -7.13 -21.05 2.43
N HIS A 5 -7.62 -20.22 1.52
CA HIS A 5 -9.01 -19.80 1.53
C HIS A 5 -9.97 -20.98 1.32
N THR A 6 -9.69 -21.90 0.39
CA THR A 6 -10.49 -23.13 0.22
C THR A 6 -10.53 -23.96 1.50
N ALA A 7 -9.43 -24.07 2.23
CA ALA A 7 -9.42 -24.75 3.52
C ALA A 7 -10.30 -24.03 4.55
N LEU A 8 -10.23 -22.70 4.64
CA LEU A 8 -11.09 -21.91 5.53
C LEU A 8 -12.58 -22.04 5.19
N VAL A 9 -12.94 -22.09 3.90
CA VAL A 9 -14.32 -22.34 3.46
C VAL A 9 -14.82 -23.71 3.92
N LYS A 10 -13.98 -24.75 3.87
CA LYS A 10 -14.35 -26.11 4.34
C LYS A 10 -14.70 -26.16 5.83
N PHE A 11 -14.15 -25.26 6.63
CA PHE A 11 -14.40 -25.17 8.06
C PHE A 11 -15.33 -24.00 8.44
N ASP A 12 -15.94 -23.33 7.44
CA ASP A 12 -16.80 -22.16 7.62
C ASP A 12 -16.14 -20.96 8.35
N LEU A 13 -14.82 -20.82 8.22
CA LEU A 13 -14.02 -19.77 8.87
C LEU A 13 -13.68 -18.60 7.94
N HIS A 14 -14.06 -18.66 6.67
CA HIS A 14 -13.66 -17.70 5.64
C HIS A 14 -14.29 -16.30 5.80
N SER A 15 -15.39 -16.18 6.55
CA SER A 15 -15.99 -14.91 6.94
C SER A 15 -15.13 -14.17 7.97
N ASP A 16 -14.58 -14.90 8.93
CA ASP A 16 -13.88 -14.36 10.09
C ASP A 16 -12.36 -14.25 9.86
N ILE A 17 -11.79 -15.19 9.09
CA ILE A 17 -10.36 -15.25 8.80
C ILE A 17 -10.14 -14.91 7.32
N LYS A 18 -9.68 -13.67 7.06
CA LYS A 18 -9.35 -13.20 5.71
C LYS A 18 -7.92 -13.54 5.32
N VAL A 19 -7.73 -13.92 4.06
CA VAL A 19 -6.42 -14.29 3.52
C VAL A 19 -5.87 -13.12 2.72
N SER A 20 -4.69 -12.64 3.12
CA SER A 20 -3.97 -11.57 2.41
C SER A 20 -2.49 -11.92 2.22
N SER A 21 -1.75 -11.03 1.59
CA SER A 21 -0.30 -11.05 1.48
C SER A 21 0.21 -9.62 1.63
N PRO A 22 1.08 -9.32 2.61
CA PRO A 22 1.66 -8.00 2.74
C PRO A 22 2.58 -7.68 1.56
N ILE A 23 2.48 -6.46 1.04
CA ILE A 23 3.38 -5.93 0.01
C ILE A 23 4.28 -4.83 0.58
N ALA A 24 5.51 -4.75 0.09
CA ALA A 24 6.40 -3.64 0.40
C ALA A 24 6.10 -2.44 -0.53
N LEU A 25 6.30 -1.22 -0.03
CA LEU A 25 6.16 0.00 -0.84
C LEU A 25 7.14 0.05 -2.03
N SER A 26 8.23 -0.73 -2.01
CA SER A 26 9.15 -0.89 -3.15
C SER A 26 8.54 -1.56 -4.38
N ALA A 27 7.30 -2.06 -4.27
CA ALA A 27 6.55 -2.52 -5.43
C ALA A 27 5.89 -1.40 -6.24
N LEU A 28 5.89 -0.16 -5.73
CA LEU A 28 5.45 1.03 -6.45
C LEU A 28 6.55 1.51 -7.41
N GLN A 29 6.14 1.90 -8.62
CA GLN A 29 6.98 2.63 -9.58
C GLN A 29 6.95 4.12 -9.27
N ASN A 30 5.75 4.65 -9.09
CA ASN A 30 5.50 6.03 -8.70
C ASN A 30 4.79 6.03 -7.36
N SER A 31 5.26 6.87 -6.44
CA SER A 31 4.63 7.10 -5.14
C SER A 31 4.41 8.60 -4.86
N TYR A 32 4.89 9.48 -5.73
CA TYR A 32 4.77 10.93 -5.61
C TYR A 32 4.38 11.59 -6.95
N PRO A 33 3.41 12.54 -6.96
CA PRO A 33 2.50 12.81 -5.84
C PRO A 33 1.57 11.61 -5.58
N SER A 34 0.91 11.56 -4.42
CA SER A 34 0.10 10.40 -4.00
C SER A 34 -0.97 10.00 -5.03
N SER A 35 -1.58 10.96 -5.73
CA SER A 35 -2.54 10.70 -6.81
C SER A 35 -1.96 9.99 -8.03
N ALA A 36 -0.64 10.04 -8.22
CA ALA A 36 0.06 9.41 -9.34
C ALA A 36 0.60 8.01 -8.99
N GLY A 37 0.22 7.48 -7.81
CA GLY A 37 0.64 6.18 -7.32
C GLY A 37 0.41 5.06 -8.34
N SER A 38 1.45 4.30 -8.66
CA SER A 38 1.37 3.17 -9.59
C SER A 38 2.30 2.03 -9.19
N PHE A 39 1.89 0.78 -9.45
CA PHE A 39 2.77 -0.38 -9.30
C PHE A 39 3.80 -0.44 -10.43
N ARG A 40 4.93 -1.11 -10.16
CA ARG A 40 5.92 -1.49 -11.16
C ARG A 40 5.27 -2.30 -12.30
N PRO A 41 5.35 -1.86 -13.57
CA PRO A 41 4.65 -2.47 -14.69
C PRO A 41 4.87 -3.98 -14.82
N GLU A 42 6.10 -4.44 -14.58
CA GLU A 42 6.53 -5.83 -14.61
C GLU A 42 5.87 -6.71 -13.54
N LEU A 43 5.32 -6.12 -12.48
CA LEU A 43 4.60 -6.82 -11.42
C LEU A 43 3.08 -6.81 -11.63
N VAL A 44 2.56 -5.94 -12.51
CA VAL A 44 1.10 -5.73 -12.67
C VAL A 44 0.39 -6.99 -13.11
N GLU A 45 0.78 -7.56 -14.25
CA GLU A 45 0.16 -8.78 -14.78
C GLU A 45 0.44 -10.03 -13.93
N PRO A 46 1.70 -10.36 -13.57
CA PRO A 46 1.98 -11.62 -12.91
C PRO A 46 1.60 -11.67 -11.42
N VAL A 47 1.56 -10.51 -10.74
CA VAL A 47 1.39 -10.45 -9.28
C VAL A 47 0.12 -9.69 -8.88
N PHE A 48 0.02 -8.41 -9.26
CA PHE A 48 -1.01 -7.54 -8.68
C PHE A 48 -2.41 -7.84 -9.18
N LYS A 49 -2.62 -8.00 -10.49
CA LYS A 49 -3.94 -8.33 -11.04
C LYS A 49 -4.55 -9.59 -10.42
N PRO A 50 -3.90 -10.77 -10.47
CA PRO A 50 -4.48 -11.99 -9.91
C PRO A 50 -4.65 -11.93 -8.39
N MET A 51 -3.76 -11.23 -7.68
CA MET A 51 -3.89 -11.03 -6.23
C MET A 51 -5.09 -10.14 -5.89
N LEU A 52 -5.24 -8.98 -6.52
CA LEU A 52 -6.34 -8.06 -6.28
C LEU A 52 -7.69 -8.67 -6.67
N ASP A 53 -7.73 -9.45 -7.76
CA ASP A 53 -8.91 -10.22 -8.13
C ASP A 53 -9.30 -11.23 -7.05
N PHE A 54 -8.33 -11.96 -6.51
CA PHE A 54 -8.56 -12.89 -5.40
C PHE A 54 -9.06 -12.17 -4.14
N LEU A 55 -8.44 -11.05 -3.77
CA LEU A 55 -8.85 -10.26 -2.59
C LEU A 55 -10.28 -9.76 -2.74
N ARG A 56 -10.64 -9.21 -3.92
CA ARG A 56 -11.99 -8.77 -4.26
C ARG A 56 -13.01 -9.92 -4.18
N GLN A 57 -12.72 -11.06 -4.80
CA GLN A 57 -13.62 -12.22 -4.82
C GLN A 57 -13.89 -12.80 -3.44
N THR A 58 -12.93 -12.72 -2.52
CA THR A 58 -13.03 -13.29 -1.17
C THR A 58 -13.41 -12.27 -0.09
N GLY A 59 -13.59 -11.00 -0.47
CA GLY A 59 -13.79 -9.90 0.48
C GLY A 59 -12.63 -9.75 1.47
N SER A 60 -11.41 -10.02 1.02
CA SER A 60 -10.18 -9.88 1.82
C SER A 60 -9.50 -8.52 1.57
N TYR A 61 -8.56 -8.15 2.44
CA TYR A 61 -7.90 -6.84 2.42
C TYR A 61 -6.53 -6.89 1.74
N LEU A 62 -6.07 -5.77 1.20
CA LEU A 62 -4.67 -5.60 0.80
C LEU A 62 -3.85 -5.19 2.03
N MET A 63 -2.80 -5.92 2.35
CA MET A 63 -1.87 -5.57 3.42
C MET A 63 -0.65 -4.86 2.84
N VAL A 64 -0.20 -3.78 3.48
CA VAL A 64 0.95 -2.99 3.04
C VAL A 64 1.89 -2.76 4.22
N ASN A 65 3.17 -3.01 4.00
CA ASN A 65 4.22 -2.64 4.94
C ASN A 65 4.70 -1.24 4.63
N ALA A 66 4.36 -0.29 5.50
CA ALA A 66 4.65 1.12 5.30
C ALA A 66 5.69 1.63 6.30
N TYR A 67 6.77 2.24 5.79
CA TYR A 67 7.91 2.68 6.59
C TYR A 67 8.31 4.12 6.19
N PRO A 68 7.72 5.16 6.80
CA PRO A 68 8.06 6.56 6.54
C PRO A 68 9.55 6.86 6.65
N TYR A 69 10.22 6.17 7.59
CA TYR A 69 11.65 6.28 7.81
C TYR A 69 12.49 6.09 6.55
N PHE A 70 12.19 5.08 5.71
CA PHE A 70 12.97 4.83 4.49
C PHE A 70 12.74 5.91 3.43
N ALA A 71 11.53 6.50 3.36
CA ALA A 71 11.28 7.63 2.48
C ALA A 71 12.08 8.87 2.93
N TYR A 72 12.09 9.16 4.23
CA TYR A 72 12.89 10.23 4.81
C TYR A 72 14.40 10.01 4.61
N GLU A 73 14.92 8.84 4.95
CA GLU A 73 16.36 8.55 4.87
C GLU A 73 16.90 8.69 3.44
N SER A 74 16.11 8.25 2.45
CA SER A 74 16.49 8.35 1.03
C SER A 74 16.34 9.74 0.40
N ASN A 75 15.52 10.64 0.98
CA ASN A 75 15.22 11.96 0.41
C ASN A 75 15.14 13.03 1.51
N SER A 76 16.09 13.02 2.46
CA SER A 76 16.05 13.87 3.65
C SER A 76 16.17 15.38 3.37
N ASP A 77 16.59 15.73 2.16
CA ASP A 77 16.62 17.09 1.60
C ASP A 77 15.24 17.58 1.14
N VAL A 78 14.32 16.68 0.82
CA VAL A 78 12.96 16.99 0.33
C VAL A 78 11.89 16.64 1.37
N ILE A 79 12.03 15.50 2.05
CA ILE A 79 11.10 15.02 3.06
C ILE A 79 11.60 15.48 4.43
N SER A 80 10.85 16.35 5.08
CA SER A 80 11.21 16.80 6.42
C SER A 80 11.05 15.69 7.45
N LEU A 81 11.89 15.74 8.50
CA LEU A 81 11.79 14.80 9.62
C LEU A 81 10.42 14.90 10.31
N ASP A 82 9.88 16.11 10.46
CA ASP A 82 8.57 16.33 11.10
C ASP A 82 7.43 15.70 10.30
N TYR A 83 7.49 15.73 8.97
CA TYR A 83 6.53 15.04 8.11
C TYR A 83 6.58 13.51 8.31
N ALA A 84 7.78 12.93 8.37
CA ALA A 84 7.97 11.49 8.59
C ALA A 84 7.60 11.01 10.00
N LEU A 85 7.69 11.89 11.00
CA LEU A 85 7.37 11.61 12.41
C LEU A 85 5.94 12.02 12.81
N PHE A 86 5.07 12.39 11.86
CA PHE A 86 3.69 12.83 12.14
C PHE A 86 3.62 14.04 13.08
N ARG A 87 4.61 14.93 13.01
CA ARG A 87 4.64 16.18 13.78
C ARG A 87 4.07 17.31 12.95
N GLU A 88 3.79 18.44 13.60
CA GLU A 88 3.32 19.65 12.92
C GLU A 88 4.31 20.08 11.83
N ASN A 89 3.80 20.32 10.63
CA ASN A 89 4.58 20.69 9.45
C ASN A 89 3.64 21.39 8.44
N PRO A 90 4.16 22.11 7.44
CA PRO A 90 3.31 22.84 6.49
C PRO A 90 2.44 21.92 5.61
N GLY A 91 2.69 20.61 5.59
CA GLY A 91 2.06 19.64 4.70
C GLY A 91 2.55 19.75 3.27
N VAL A 92 2.29 18.71 2.48
CA VAL A 92 2.64 18.60 1.07
C VAL A 92 1.36 18.59 0.26
N VAL A 93 1.26 19.48 -0.73
CA VAL A 93 0.11 19.53 -1.65
C VAL A 93 0.38 18.60 -2.82
N ASP A 94 -0.53 17.67 -3.03
CA ASP A 94 -0.57 16.83 -4.21
C ASP A 94 -1.09 17.64 -5.40
N ALA A 95 -0.24 17.82 -6.41
CA ALA A 95 -0.56 18.61 -7.60
C ALA A 95 -1.65 17.99 -8.49
N GLY A 96 -1.88 16.68 -8.41
CA GLY A 96 -2.88 15.99 -9.20
C GLY A 96 -4.27 15.98 -8.54
N SER A 97 -4.33 15.79 -7.22
CA SER A 97 -5.61 15.76 -6.49
C SER A 97 -5.98 17.09 -5.81
N GLY A 98 -5.02 17.98 -5.58
CA GLY A 98 -5.18 19.20 -4.78
C GLY A 98 -5.24 18.95 -3.26
N LEU A 99 -5.15 17.70 -2.81
CA LEU A 99 -5.18 17.34 -1.40
C LEU A 99 -3.87 17.74 -0.72
N ARG A 100 -3.95 18.17 0.54
CA ARG A 100 -2.79 18.45 1.39
C ARG A 100 -2.61 17.32 2.39
N TYR A 101 -1.45 16.69 2.34
CA TYR A 101 -1.05 15.62 3.25
C TYR A 101 -0.12 16.18 4.32
N PHE A 102 -0.32 15.77 5.58
CA PHE A 102 0.53 16.20 6.71
C PHE A 102 1.46 15.08 7.19
N SER A 103 1.33 13.89 6.59
CA SER A 103 2.19 12.73 6.82
C SER A 103 2.28 11.90 5.53
N PRO A 104 3.35 11.10 5.35
CA PRO A 104 3.51 10.21 4.20
C PRO A 104 2.58 8.98 4.23
N LEU A 105 1.82 8.79 5.31
CA LEU A 105 0.81 7.74 5.50
C LEU A 105 -0.52 8.35 5.97
#